data_AF-A0A432T225-F1
#
_entry.id   AF-A0A432T225-F1
#
_cell.length_a   1.000
_cell.length_b   1.000
_cell.length_c   1.000
_cell.angle_alpha   90.00
_cell.angle_beta   90.00
_cell.angle_gamma   90.00
#
_symmetry.space_group_name_H-M   'P 1'
#
loop_
_entity.id
_entity.type
_entity.pdbx_description
1 polymer ?
#
loop_
_entity_poly.entity_id
_entity_poly.type
_entity_poly.pdbx_seq_one_letter_code
_entity_poly.pdbx_strand_id
1 'polypeptide(L)'
;TAFAATPQVRQEDENLALFVAQQITQRGFTHYEISNFGTYQSRHNKGYWELKEYIGAGAGAVGYRKNRRYYPQTDIEAYLHAPLKCAEERLDEEALRTERLFLGLRCNLGLPKQILTDPMHQRAAFLCSEQKLKEDATHYYNPNFFLSDELALYILG
;
A
#
# COMPACT_ATOMS: atom_id res chain seq x y z
N THR A 1 -17.77 4.43 -3.10
CA THR A 1 -17.97 4.83 -1.69
C THR A 1 -18.58 6.22 -1.64
N ALA A 2 -19.16 6.66 -0.51
CA ALA A 2 -19.71 8.01 -0.38
C ALA A 2 -18.69 9.11 -0.77
N PHE A 3 -17.42 8.90 -0.45
CA PHE A 3 -16.33 9.80 -0.86
C PHE A 3 -16.09 9.85 -2.38
N ALA A 4 -16.24 8.73 -3.10
CA ALA A 4 -16.13 8.71 -4.56
C ALA A 4 -17.26 9.49 -5.26
N ALA A 5 -18.43 9.59 -4.62
CA ALA A 5 -19.59 10.32 -5.15
C ALA A 5 -19.57 11.83 -4.81
N THR A 6 -18.60 12.27 -3.99
CA THR A 6 -18.52 13.66 -3.48
C THR A 6 -17.11 14.25 -3.65
N PRO A 7 -16.54 14.25 -4.89
CA PRO A 7 -15.16 14.68 -5.13
C PRO A 7 -14.87 16.11 -4.68
N GLN A 8 -15.87 16.99 -4.63
CA GLN A 8 -15.79 18.36 -4.14
C GLN A 8 -15.41 18.49 -2.66
N VAL A 9 -15.53 17.42 -1.86
CA VAL A 9 -15.10 17.39 -0.46
C VAL A 9 -13.61 17.08 -0.35
N ARG A 10 -12.99 16.55 -1.40
CA ARG A 10 -11.55 16.28 -1.44
C ARG A 10 -10.81 17.62 -1.43
N GLN A 11 -10.09 17.88 -0.35
CA GLN A 11 -9.12 18.96 -0.29
C GLN A 11 -7.75 18.38 -0.60
N GLU A 12 -7.24 18.68 -1.79
CA GLU A 12 -5.85 18.41 -2.13
C GLU A 12 -5.00 19.61 -1.69
N ASP A 13 -4.37 19.47 -0.53
CA ASP A 13 -3.37 20.42 -0.05
C ASP A 13 -2.11 19.65 0.34
N GLU A 14 -1.21 19.51 -0.63
CA GLU A 14 0.09 18.85 -0.44
C GLU A 14 0.93 19.58 0.61
N ASN A 15 0.84 20.91 0.68
CA ASN A 15 1.60 21.70 1.66
C ASN A 15 1.11 21.39 3.07
N LEU A 16 -0.20 21.26 3.27
CA LEU A 16 -0.78 20.87 4.54
C LEU A 16 -0.35 19.44 4.92
N ALA A 17 -0.39 18.49 3.99
CA ALA A 17 0.05 17.11 4.24
C ALA A 17 1.53 17.04 4.65
N LEU A 18 2.41 17.74 3.93
CA LEU A 18 3.83 17.84 4.24
C LEU A 18 4.06 18.52 5.59
N PHE A 19 3.36 19.62 5.87
CA PHE A 19 3.43 20.32 7.16
C PHE A 19 3.06 19.39 8.32
N VAL A 20 1.91 18.71 8.23
CA VAL A 20 1.45 17.78 9.27
C VAL A 20 2.48 16.65 9.49
N ALA A 21 2.97 16.03 8.42
CA ALA A 21 3.96 14.96 8.50
C ALA A 21 5.27 15.42 9.17
N GLN A 22 5.75 16.60 8.81
CA GLN A 22 6.94 17.20 9.42
C GLN A 22 6.72 17.50 10.91
N GLN A 23 5.56 18.08 11.27
CA GLN A 23 5.23 18.41 12.65
C GLN A 23 5.16 17.17 13.55
N ILE A 24 4.59 16.07 13.05
CA ILE A 24 4.54 14.80 13.79
C ILE A 24 5.95 14.21 13.94
N THR A 25 6.75 14.24 12.87
CA THR A 25 8.13 13.72 12.89
C THR A 25 9.04 14.50 13.84
N GLN A 26 8.93 15.83 13.86
CA GLN A 26 9.67 16.70 14.80
C GLN A 26 9.36 16.41 16.27
N ARG A 27 8.18 15.84 16.56
CA ARG A 27 7.78 15.41 17.91
C ARG A 27 8.27 14.00 18.27
N GLY A 28 9.08 13.38 17.41
CA GLY A 28 9.72 12.07 17.67
C GLY A 28 8.96 10.86 17.13
N PHE A 29 7.90 11.05 16.34
CA PHE A 29 7.13 9.95 15.74
C PHE A 29 7.59 9.71 14.29
N THR A 30 8.21 8.57 14.03
CA THR A 30 8.69 8.24 12.68
C THR A 30 7.52 8.01 11.72
N HIS A 31 7.55 8.65 10.54
CA HIS A 31 6.67 8.30 9.42
C HIS A 31 7.14 6.95 8.86
N TYR A 32 6.39 5.88 9.10
CA TYR A 32 6.82 4.52 8.73
C TYR A 32 5.98 3.90 7.62
N GLU A 33 4.83 4.50 7.30
CA GLU A 33 3.98 4.16 6.16
C GLU A 33 3.13 5.36 5.76
N ILE A 34 2.56 5.34 4.56
CA ILE A 34 1.86 6.48 3.94
C ILE A 34 0.86 7.17 4.86
N SER A 35 0.14 6.43 5.71
CA SER A 35 -0.93 6.96 6.55
C SER A 35 -0.62 7.02 8.05
N ASN A 36 0.57 6.60 8.51
CA ASN A 36 0.80 6.39 9.94
C ASN A 36 2.20 6.76 10.43
N PHE A 37 2.25 7.24 11.68
CA PHE A 37 3.43 7.72 12.38
C PHE A 37 3.49 7.08 13.76
N GLY A 38 4.68 6.79 14.26
CA GLY A 38 4.80 6.12 15.54
C GLY A 38 6.20 6.07 16.10
N THR A 39 6.28 5.96 17.43
CA THR A 39 7.47 5.48 18.14
C THR A 39 7.57 3.95 18.09
N TYR A 40 6.47 3.30 17.73
CA TYR A 40 6.35 1.89 17.39
C TYR A 40 5.58 1.76 16.08
N GLN A 41 5.63 0.57 15.47
CA GLN A 41 4.97 0.31 14.20
C GLN A 41 3.86 -0.72 14.41
N SER A 42 2.65 -0.43 13.91
CA SER A 42 1.50 -1.34 14.01
C SER A 42 1.81 -2.65 13.29
N ARG A 43 1.87 -3.76 14.04
CA ARG A 43 2.06 -5.10 13.47
C ARG A 43 0.95 -5.47 12.49
N HIS A 44 -0.27 -5.01 12.75
CA HIS A 44 -1.42 -5.24 11.89
C HIS A 44 -1.27 -4.49 10.56
N ASN A 45 -0.94 -3.20 10.59
CA ASN A 45 -0.73 -2.40 9.37
C ASN A 45 0.44 -2.96 8.57
N LYS A 46 1.58 -3.25 9.22
CA LYS A 46 2.73 -3.88 8.55
C LYS A 46 2.37 -5.19 7.88
N GLY A 47 1.50 -6.01 8.49
CA GLY A 47 1.01 -7.23 7.87
C GLY A 47 0.35 -7.00 6.51
N TYR A 48 -0.45 -5.94 6.36
CA TYR A 48 -1.01 -5.56 5.06
C TYR A 48 0.07 -5.12 4.07
N TRP A 49 1.01 -4.28 4.51
CA TRP A 49 2.11 -3.80 3.66
C TRP A 49 3.08 -4.91 3.22
N GLU A 50 3.23 -5.96 4.04
CA GLU A 50 4.01 -7.17 3.71
C GLU A 50 3.23 -8.16 2.83
N LEU A 51 1.97 -7.87 2.49
CA LEU A 51 1.05 -8.79 1.81
C LEU A 51 0.95 -10.15 2.54
N LYS A 52 0.93 -10.13 3.89
CA LYS A 52 0.68 -11.32 4.69
C LYS A 52 -0.78 -11.77 4.54
N GLU A 53 -1.04 -13.06 4.73
CA GLU A 53 -2.41 -13.57 4.76
C GLU A 53 -3.18 -12.98 5.95
N TYR A 54 -4.45 -12.63 5.72
CA TYR A 54 -5.33 -12.10 6.75
C TYR A 54 -6.78 -12.55 6.50
N ILE A 55 -7.54 -12.63 7.59
CA ILE A 55 -8.97 -12.96 7.56
C ILE A 55 -9.76 -11.66 7.54
N GLY A 56 -10.65 -11.52 6.56
CA GLY A 56 -11.72 -10.54 6.57
C GLY A 56 -13.01 -11.19 7.05
N ALA A 57 -13.60 -10.66 8.12
CA ALA A 57 -14.86 -11.15 8.68
C ALA A 57 -15.87 -10.02 8.77
N GLY A 58 -17.12 -10.31 8.42
CA GLY A 58 -18.22 -9.33 8.39
C GLY A 58 -18.54 -8.81 6.98
N ALA A 59 -19.66 -8.11 6.89
CA ALA A 59 -20.13 -7.50 5.65
C ALA A 59 -19.11 -6.46 5.14
N GLY A 60 -18.75 -6.57 3.86
CA GLY A 60 -17.80 -5.67 3.20
C GLY A 60 -16.34 -5.81 3.65
N ALA A 61 -16.02 -6.78 4.51
CA ALA A 61 -14.64 -7.10 4.83
C ALA A 61 -13.91 -7.66 3.60
N VAL A 62 -12.58 -7.64 3.62
CA VAL A 62 -11.75 -8.29 2.60
C VAL A 62 -10.83 -9.27 3.32
N GLY A 63 -10.70 -10.48 2.79
CA GLY A 63 -9.74 -11.48 3.24
C GLY A 63 -8.72 -11.78 2.15
N TYR A 64 -7.51 -12.18 2.54
CA TYR A 64 -6.46 -12.59 1.62
C TYR A 64 -5.78 -13.87 2.11
N ARG A 65 -5.81 -14.92 1.30
CA ARG A 65 -5.21 -16.23 1.62
C ARG A 65 -4.87 -16.99 0.34
N LYS A 66 -3.69 -17.61 0.27
CA LYS A 66 -3.22 -18.46 -0.84
C LYS A 66 -3.38 -17.80 -2.21
N ASN A 67 -2.93 -16.54 -2.34
CA ASN A 67 -3.04 -15.72 -3.55
C ASN A 67 -4.49 -15.54 -4.04
N ARG A 68 -5.45 -15.60 -3.11
CA ARG A 68 -6.86 -15.32 -3.37
C ARG A 68 -7.35 -14.23 -2.46
N ARG A 69 -8.14 -13.32 -3.01
CA ARG A 69 -8.85 -12.30 -2.26
C ARG A 69 -10.32 -12.67 -2.18
N TYR A 70 -10.88 -12.52 -0.99
CA TYR A 70 -12.23 -12.92 -0.65
C TYR A 70 -13.04 -11.68 -0.31
N TYR A 71 -14.21 -11.56 -0.93
CA TYR A 71 -15.12 -10.44 -0.78
C TYR A 71 -16.49 -10.94 -0.33
N PRO A 72 -16.73 -11.02 0.99
CA PRO A 72 -18.06 -11.03 1.58
C PRO A 72 -18.97 -9.95 0.99
N GLN A 73 -20.27 -10.20 1.05
CA GLN A 73 -21.28 -9.24 0.62
C GLN A 73 -21.14 -7.92 1.42
N THR A 74 -21.26 -6.79 0.73
CA THR A 74 -21.19 -5.46 1.36
C THR A 74 -22.50 -5.05 2.02
N ASP A 75 -23.63 -5.56 1.52
CA ASP A 75 -24.94 -5.37 2.13
C ASP A 75 -25.08 -6.23 3.39
N ILE A 76 -25.46 -5.60 4.50
CA ILE A 76 -25.51 -6.24 5.81
C ILE A 76 -26.60 -7.30 5.86
N GLU A 77 -27.80 -7.01 5.36
CA GLU A 77 -28.92 -7.96 5.38
C GLU A 77 -28.60 -9.19 4.52
N ALA A 78 -28.05 -8.97 3.34
CA ALA A 78 -27.64 -10.07 2.46
C ALA A 78 -26.53 -10.92 3.10
N TYR A 79 -25.56 -10.30 3.79
CA TYR A 79 -24.53 -11.01 4.55
C TYR A 79 -25.11 -11.81 5.72
N LEU A 80 -26.07 -11.25 6.47
CA LEU A 80 -26.74 -11.96 7.56
C LEU A 80 -27.51 -13.19 7.05
N HIS A 81 -28.15 -13.07 5.88
CA HIS A 81 -28.86 -14.19 5.26
C HIS A 81 -27.92 -15.26 4.67
N ALA A 82 -26.75 -14.88 4.15
CA ALA A 82 -25.82 -15.80 3.52
C ALA A 82 -24.35 -15.48 3.85
N PRO A 83 -23.91 -15.66 5.11
CA PRO A 83 -22.61 -15.15 5.59
C PRO A 83 -21.39 -15.83 4.95
N LEU A 84 -21.58 -16.99 4.33
CA LEU A 84 -20.54 -17.73 3.60
C LEU A 84 -20.49 -17.40 2.12
N LYS A 85 -21.47 -16.66 1.58
CA LYS A 85 -21.47 -16.22 0.19
C LYS A 85 -20.42 -15.13 0.02
N CYS A 86 -19.39 -15.43 -0.77
CA CYS A 86 -18.33 -14.48 -1.08
C CYS A 86 -17.94 -14.57 -2.56
N ALA A 87 -17.50 -13.45 -3.11
CA ALA A 87 -16.78 -13.45 -4.39
C ALA A 87 -15.29 -13.72 -4.14
N GLU A 88 -14.64 -14.38 -5.09
CA GLU A 88 -13.21 -14.65 -5.05
C GLU A 88 -12.50 -14.04 -6.26
N GLU A 89 -11.35 -13.43 -6.00
CA GLU A 89 -10.39 -13.02 -7.01
C GLU A 89 -9.12 -13.86 -6.84
N ARG A 90 -8.64 -14.49 -7.91
CA ARG A 90 -7.32 -15.14 -7.93
C ARG A 90 -6.29 -14.14 -8.44
N LEU A 91 -5.26 -13.88 -7.64
CA LEU A 91 -4.13 -13.05 -8.04
C LEU A 91 -3.09 -13.93 -8.73
N ASP A 92 -2.75 -13.59 -9.96
CA ASP A 92 -1.62 -14.18 -10.67
C ASP A 92 -0.30 -13.52 -10.25
N GLU A 93 0.82 -13.98 -10.82
CA GLU A 93 2.15 -13.50 -10.45
C GLU A 93 2.36 -12.02 -10.80
N GLU A 94 1.72 -11.53 -11.86
CA GLU A 94 1.81 -10.13 -12.29
C GLU A 94 1.03 -9.22 -11.36
N ALA A 95 -0.19 -9.60 -10.99
CA ALA A 95 -1.00 -8.90 -9.99
C ALA A 95 -0.28 -8.86 -8.64
N LEU A 96 0.31 -9.99 -8.20
CA LEU A 96 1.07 -10.05 -6.94
C LEU A 96 2.34 -9.19 -7.00
N ARG A 97 3.03 -9.13 -8.14
CA ARG A 97 4.21 -8.26 -8.31
C ARG A 97 3.79 -6.79 -8.21
N THR A 98 2.73 -6.42 -8.92
CA THR A 98 2.15 -5.08 -8.90
C THR A 98 1.76 -4.69 -7.47
N GLU A 99 1.05 -5.54 -6.75
CA GLU A 99 0.65 -5.28 -5.36
C GLU A 99 1.85 -5.11 -4.44
N ARG A 100 2.85 -6.01 -4.49
CA ARG A 100 4.05 -5.88 -3.67
C ARG A 100 4.81 -4.59 -3.94
N LEU A 101 4.79 -4.12 -5.19
CA LEU A 101 5.43 -2.88 -5.58
C LEU A 101 4.72 -1.66 -4.97
N PHE A 102 3.40 -1.56 -5.10
CA PHE A 102 2.63 -0.50 -4.46
C PHE A 102 2.72 -0.55 -2.92
N LEU A 103 2.58 -1.73 -2.33
CA LEU A 103 2.59 -1.90 -0.87
C LEU A 103 3.98 -1.61 -0.28
N GLY A 104 5.04 -2.10 -0.92
CA GLY A 104 6.42 -1.90 -0.48
C GLY A 104 6.84 -0.43 -0.52
N LEU A 105 6.43 0.33 -1.55
CA LEU A 105 6.76 1.76 -1.64
C LEU A 105 5.95 2.66 -0.71
N ARG A 106 4.79 2.19 -0.22
CA ARG A 106 3.97 2.90 0.79
C ARG A 106 4.42 2.68 2.23
N CYS A 107 5.44 1.86 2.45
CA CYS A 107 5.92 1.51 3.79
C CYS A 107 7.45 1.51 3.84
N ASN A 108 8.02 1.73 5.03
CA ASN A 108 9.46 1.67 5.25
C ASN A 108 10.07 0.25 5.09
N LEU A 109 9.24 -0.76 4.81
CA LEU A 109 9.70 -2.09 4.40
C LEU A 109 10.49 -2.04 3.09
N GLY A 110 10.11 -1.14 2.19
CA GLY A 110 10.72 -1.02 0.88
C GLY A 110 10.28 -2.12 -0.10
N LEU A 111 10.84 -2.02 -1.30
CA LEU A 111 10.58 -2.88 -2.44
C LEU A 111 11.77 -3.84 -2.63
N PRO A 112 11.58 -5.16 -2.42
CA PRO A 112 12.64 -6.13 -2.65
C PRO A 112 13.09 -6.13 -4.11
N LYS A 113 14.39 -6.06 -4.36
CA LYS A 113 14.97 -6.05 -5.70
C LYS A 113 14.55 -7.28 -6.51
N GLN A 114 14.65 -8.45 -5.90
CA GLN A 114 14.41 -9.75 -6.52
C GLN A 114 13.01 -9.96 -7.16
N ILE A 115 12.00 -9.14 -6.86
CA ILE A 115 10.66 -9.30 -7.46
C ILE A 115 10.50 -8.55 -8.78
N LEU A 116 11.46 -7.67 -9.10
CA LEU A 116 11.43 -6.80 -10.26
C LEU A 116 11.99 -7.51 -11.49
N THR A 117 11.47 -7.15 -12.66
CA THR A 117 12.06 -7.52 -13.94
C THR A 117 13.21 -6.57 -14.28
N ASP A 118 14.05 -6.91 -15.26
CA ASP A 118 15.17 -6.05 -15.66
C ASP A 118 14.72 -4.63 -16.07
N PRO A 119 13.64 -4.43 -16.86
CA PRO A 119 13.16 -3.08 -17.15
C PRO A 119 12.72 -2.31 -15.90
N MET A 120 12.07 -2.98 -14.94
CA MET A 120 11.64 -2.34 -13.69
C MET A 120 12.86 -1.94 -12.84
N HIS A 121 13.90 -2.79 -12.82
CA HIS A 121 15.17 -2.46 -12.17
C HIS A 121 15.83 -1.22 -12.76
N GLN A 122 15.87 -1.09 -14.09
CA GLN A 122 16.45 0.07 -14.75
C GLN A 122 15.71 1.36 -14.36
N ARG A 123 14.37 1.32 -14.32
CA ARG A 123 13.55 2.46 -13.89
C ARG A 123 13.74 2.80 -12.42
N ALA A 124 13.78 1.80 -11.54
CA ALA A 124 14.03 2.00 -10.11
C ALA A 124 15.44 2.57 -9.86
N ALA A 125 16.45 2.10 -10.60
CA ALA A 125 17.82 2.63 -10.54
C ALA A 125 17.89 4.08 -11.04
N PHE A 126 17.17 4.42 -12.10
CA PHE A 126 17.03 5.82 -12.54
C PHE A 126 16.39 6.70 -11.45
N LEU A 127 15.33 6.23 -10.79
CA LEU A 127 14.76 6.97 -9.66
C LEU A 127 15.75 7.13 -8.50
N CYS A 128 16.69 6.21 -8.30
CA CYS A 128 17.77 6.37 -7.33
C CYS A 128 18.78 7.43 -7.77
N SER A 129 19.17 7.49 -9.06
CA SER A 129 20.05 8.55 -9.56
C SER A 129 19.42 9.94 -9.44
N GLU A 130 18.10 10.02 -9.59
CA GLU A 130 17.30 11.24 -9.41
C GLU A 130 16.94 11.54 -7.93
N GLN A 131 17.50 10.79 -6.98
CA GLN A 131 17.26 10.93 -5.53
C GLN A 131 15.79 10.81 -5.11
N LYS A 132 14.96 10.16 -5.93
CA LYS A 132 13.55 9.87 -5.64
C LYS A 132 13.38 8.59 -4.84
N LEU A 133 14.29 7.63 -5.01
CA LEU A 133 14.41 6.42 -4.20
C LEU A 133 15.80 6.35 -3.55
N LYS A 134 15.89 5.57 -2.46
CA LYS A 134 17.15 5.09 -1.89
C LYS A 134 17.26 3.59 -2.12
N GLU A 135 18.46 3.04 -2.05
CA GLU A 135 18.65 1.60 -2.16
C GLU A 135 19.71 1.07 -1.20
N ASP A 136 19.58 -0.21 -0.87
CA ASP A 136 20.65 -1.02 -0.30
C ASP A 136 20.94 -2.23 -1.21
N ALA A 137 21.69 -3.22 -0.72
CA ALA A 137 22.02 -4.41 -1.50
C ALA A 137 20.79 -5.20 -1.99
N THR A 138 19.66 -5.11 -1.29
CA THR A 138 18.50 -5.99 -1.42
C THR A 138 17.18 -5.27 -1.71
N HIS A 139 17.06 -3.98 -1.38
CA HIS A 139 15.80 -3.24 -1.46
C HIS A 139 15.96 -1.84 -2.06
N TYR A 140 14.85 -1.34 -2.61
CA TYR A 140 14.62 0.09 -2.85
C TYR A 140 13.69 0.64 -1.76
N TYR A 141 13.91 1.89 -1.34
CA TYR A 141 13.12 2.55 -0.31
C TYR A 141 12.61 3.89 -0.81
N ASN A 142 11.34 4.16 -0.51
CA ASN A 142 10.72 5.44 -0.77
C ASN A 142 10.93 6.40 0.42
N PRO A 143 11.71 7.49 0.28
CA PRO A 143 11.85 8.49 1.33
C PRO A 143 10.65 9.44 1.45
N ASN A 144 9.73 9.45 0.48
CA ASN A 144 8.54 10.29 0.47
C ASN A 144 7.29 9.46 0.12
N PHE A 145 6.61 8.95 1.15
CA PHE A 145 5.42 8.11 0.96
C PHE A 145 4.26 8.79 0.23
N PHE A 146 4.23 10.13 0.13
CA PHE A 146 3.21 10.82 -0.64
C PHE A 146 3.36 10.67 -2.16
N LEU A 147 4.53 10.21 -2.63
CA LEU A 147 4.79 9.92 -4.05
C LEU A 147 4.74 8.42 -4.37
N SER A 148 4.27 7.59 -3.44
CA SER A 148 4.40 6.13 -3.57
C SER A 148 3.75 5.59 -4.84
N ASP A 149 2.59 6.14 -5.19
CA ASP A 149 1.77 5.63 -6.30
C ASP A 149 2.37 6.05 -7.64
N GLU A 150 2.87 7.28 -7.76
CA GLU A 150 3.55 7.79 -8.94
C GLU A 150 4.87 7.04 -9.19
N LEU A 151 5.64 6.80 -8.12
CA LEU A 151 6.87 6.00 -8.21
C LEU A 151 6.55 4.56 -8.60
N ALA A 152 5.46 4.00 -8.07
CA ALA A 152 5.04 2.66 -8.39
C ALA A 152 4.68 2.52 -9.88
N LEU A 153 3.82 3.43 -10.38
CA LEU A 153 3.40 3.48 -11.77
C LEU A 153 4.58 3.67 -12.72
N TYR A 154 5.53 4.55 -12.38
CA TYR A 154 6.72 4.77 -13.20
C TYR A 154 7.55 3.49 -13.36
N ILE A 155 7.78 2.75 -12.26
CA ILE A 155 8.55 1.49 -12.29
C ILE A 155 7.83 0.41 -13.10
N LEU A 156 6.49 0.36 -13.04
CA LEU A 156 5.70 -0.68 -13.68
C LEU A 156 5.81 -0.68 -15.20
N GLY A 157 5.63 0.46 -15.88
CA GLY A 157 5.36 0.35 -17.31
C GLY A 157 4.71 1.54 -17.93
#